data_AF-K2B0A6-F1
#
_entry.id   AF-K2B0A6-F1
#
_cell.length_a   1.000
_cell.length_b   1.000
_cell.length_c   1.000
_cell.angle_alpha   90.00
_cell.angle_beta   90.00
_cell.angle_gamma   90.00
#
_symmetry.space_group_name_H-M   'P 1'
#
loop_
_entity.id
_entity.type
_entity.pdbx_description
1 polymer ?
#
loop_
_entity_poly.entity_id
_entity_poly.type
_entity_poly.pdbx_seq_one_letter_code
_entity_poly.pdbx_strand_id
1 'polypeptide(L)'
;MDYDKLASPAAVKKTAAVLRKKRYNVNVFKTGSDALSAIKKAIPDGASVMNGASVTLEQIGYLDYLASGKHKWVDLHAKVASENDREKRAKL
;
A
#
# COMPACT_ATOMS: atom_id res chain seq x y z
N MET A 1 -25.56 -3.69 -1.13
CA MET A 1 -24.61 -2.64 -0.72
C MET A 1 -24.44 -1.73 -1.92
N ASP A 2 -24.51 -0.43 -1.71
CA ASP A 2 -24.22 0.55 -2.76
C ASP A 2 -22.71 0.86 -2.70
N TYR A 3 -21.98 0.38 -3.70
CA TYR A 3 -20.52 0.49 -3.78
C TYR A 3 -20.06 1.81 -4.41
N ASP A 4 -20.97 2.56 -5.03
CA ASP A 4 -20.68 3.85 -5.65
C ASP A 4 -20.82 5.00 -4.63
N LYS A 5 -21.51 4.75 -3.52
CA LYS A 5 -21.64 5.70 -2.42
C LYS A 5 -20.44 5.66 -1.47
N LEU A 6 -19.75 6.80 -1.38
CA LEU A 6 -18.66 6.99 -0.41
C LEU A 6 -19.12 6.82 1.05
N ALA A 7 -18.26 6.19 1.86
CA ALA A 7 -18.47 6.07 3.29
C ALA A 7 -18.50 7.45 3.97
N SER A 8 -19.38 7.60 4.96
CA SER A 8 -19.44 8.86 5.71
C SER A 8 -18.18 9.07 6.55
N PRO A 9 -17.79 10.33 6.83
CA PRO A 9 -16.66 10.62 7.71
C PRO A 9 -16.80 9.99 9.11
N ALA A 10 -18.03 9.89 9.62
CA ALA A 10 -18.31 9.25 10.90
C ALA A 10 -18.02 7.74 10.86
N ALA A 11 -18.38 7.06 9.77
CA ALA A 11 -18.09 5.64 9.60
C ALA A 11 -16.57 5.39 9.53
N VAL A 12 -15.83 6.19 8.76
CA VAL A 12 -14.36 6.09 8.66
C VAL A 12 -13.70 6.29 10.03
N LYS A 13 -14.11 7.33 10.79
CA LYS A 13 -13.59 7.58 12.14
C LYS A 13 -13.87 6.43 13.10
N LYS A 14 -15.09 5.87 13.08
CA LYS A 14 -15.48 4.73 13.91
C LYS A 14 -14.61 3.50 13.59
N THR A 15 -14.44 3.16 12.31
CA THR A 15 -13.61 2.04 11.88
C THR A 15 -12.15 2.22 12.29
N ALA A 16 -11.58 3.41 12.08
CA ALA A 16 -10.22 3.71 12.49
C ALA A 16 -10.02 3.56 14.00
N ALA A 17 -10.98 3.99 14.82
CA ALA A 17 -10.90 3.82 16.28
C ALA A 17 -10.92 2.34 16.69
N VAL A 18 -11.75 1.51 16.05
CA VAL A 18 -11.81 0.06 16.34
C VAL A 18 -10.50 -0.63 15.94
N LEU A 19 -9.94 -0.30 14.78
CA LEU A 19 -8.66 -0.87 14.32
C LEU A 19 -7.50 -0.48 15.25
N ARG A 20 -7.45 0.78 15.70
CA ARG A 20 -6.43 1.22 16.67
C ARG A 20 -6.52 0.48 17.99
N LYS A 21 -7.74 0.18 18.48
CA LYS A 21 -7.93 -0.68 19.67
C LYS A 21 -7.37 -2.09 19.48
N LYS A 22 -7.38 -2.60 18.25
CA LYS A 22 -6.77 -3.88 17.86
C LYS A 22 -5.26 -3.78 17.54
N ARG A 23 -4.60 -2.70 17.96
CA ARG A 23 -3.16 -2.44 17.77
C ARG A 23 -2.73 -2.22 16.32
N TYR A 24 -3.65 -2.00 15.38
CA TYR A 24 -3.29 -1.54 14.04
C TYR A 24 -2.89 -0.07 14.06
N ASN A 25 -1.82 0.27 13.35
CA ASN A 25 -1.49 1.65 13.05
C ASN A 25 -2.39 2.15 11.91
N VAL A 26 -3.23 3.15 12.19
CA VAL A 26 -4.21 3.66 11.22
C VAL A 26 -4.07 5.17 11.10
N ASN A 27 -3.81 5.63 9.89
CA ASN A 27 -3.77 7.04 9.52
C ASN A 27 -4.91 7.33 8.54
N VAL A 28 -5.61 8.44 8.75
CA VAL A 28 -6.72 8.87 7.89
C VAL A 28 -6.30 10.16 7.20
N PHE A 29 -6.32 10.16 5.87
CA PHE A 29 -5.91 11.28 5.04
C PHE A 29 -7.11 11.85 4.28
N LYS A 30 -7.04 13.15 3.94
CA LYS A 30 -8.09 13.82 3.16
C LYS A 30 -7.96 13.51 1.67
N THR A 31 -6.72 13.30 1.19
CA THR A 31 -6.43 13.07 -0.24
C THR A 31 -5.52 11.87 -0.45
N GLY A 32 -5.55 11.31 -1.65
CA GLY A 32 -4.64 10.22 -2.05
C GLY A 32 -3.16 10.65 -2.07
N SER A 33 -2.88 11.90 -2.43
CA SER A 33 -1.52 12.45 -2.43
C SER A 33 -0.90 12.47 -1.02
N ASP A 34 -1.69 12.88 -0.02
CA ASP A 34 -1.27 12.86 1.39
C ASP A 34 -0.96 11.43 1.86
N ALA A 35 -1.81 10.47 1.46
CA ALA A 35 -1.61 9.05 1.77
C ALA A 35 -0.33 8.51 1.13
N LEU A 36 -0.08 8.79 -0.15
CA LEU A 36 1.14 8.38 -0.85
C LEU A 36 2.39 9.00 -0.19
N SER A 37 2.34 10.28 0.17
CA SER A 37 3.44 10.97 0.87
C SER A 37 3.74 10.33 2.23
N ALA A 38 2.70 9.94 2.98
CA ALA A 38 2.88 9.24 4.24
C ALA A 38 3.49 7.85 4.08
N ILE A 39 3.07 7.08 3.05
CA ILE A 39 3.67 5.78 2.73
C ILE A 39 5.17 5.93 2.43
N LYS A 40 5.53 6.92 1.60
CA LYS A 40 6.93 7.21 1.24
C LYS A 40 7.82 7.47 2.46
N LYS A 41 7.28 8.09 3.50
CA LYS A 41 7.99 8.40 4.75
C LYS A 41 8.01 7.24 5.74
N ALA A 42 7.01 6.35 5.68
CA ALA A 42 6.84 5.27 6.64
C ALA A 42 7.74 4.06 6.34
N ILE A 43 8.04 3.81 5.08
CA ILE A 43 8.83 2.65 4.64
C ILE A 43 10.32 3.04 4.62
N PRO A 44 11.18 2.38 5.42
CA PRO A 44 12.58 2.72 5.49
C PRO A 44 13.32 2.32 4.20
N ASP A 45 14.43 3.01 3.95
CA ASP A 45 15.36 2.69 2.86
C ASP A 45 15.82 1.23 2.99
N GLY A 46 15.87 0.51 1.87
CA GLY A 46 16.25 -0.90 1.80
C GLY A 46 15.17 -1.91 2.20
N ALA A 47 14.01 -1.47 2.68
CA ALA A 47 12.90 -2.37 2.99
C ALA A 47 12.37 -3.09 1.74
N SER A 48 11.96 -4.34 1.90
CA SER A 48 11.27 -5.12 0.87
C SER A 48 9.77 -4.85 0.90
N VAL A 49 9.17 -4.57 -0.26
CA VAL A 49 7.76 -4.22 -0.39
C VAL A 49 7.03 -5.10 -1.39
N MET A 50 5.76 -5.41 -1.08
CA MET A 50 4.81 -6.10 -1.97
C MET A 50 3.45 -5.38 -1.90
N ASN A 51 2.73 -5.32 -3.02
CA ASN A 51 1.54 -4.47 -3.23
C ASN A 51 0.21 -5.25 -3.40
N GLY A 52 0.24 -6.59 -3.43
CA GLY A 52 -0.92 -7.47 -3.21
C GLY A 52 -2.25 -7.09 -3.90
N ALA A 53 -2.21 -6.72 -5.18
CA ALA A 53 -3.38 -6.32 -5.99
C ALA A 53 -4.28 -5.22 -5.36
N SER A 54 -3.70 -4.32 -4.57
CA SER A 54 -4.46 -3.24 -3.93
C SER A 54 -4.86 -2.13 -4.91
N VAL A 55 -6.15 -2.07 -5.24
CA VAL A 55 -6.75 -1.00 -6.07
C VAL A 55 -6.50 0.38 -5.46
N THR A 56 -6.50 0.50 -4.12
CA THR A 56 -6.21 1.78 -3.46
C THR A 56 -4.78 2.24 -3.72
N LEU A 57 -3.79 1.33 -3.71
CA LEU A 57 -2.39 1.68 -4.00
C LEU A 57 -2.23 2.12 -5.46
N GLU A 58 -2.94 1.48 -6.39
CA GLU A 58 -3.00 1.93 -7.79
C GLU A 58 -3.57 3.35 -7.90
N GLN A 59 -4.75 3.60 -7.33
CA GLN A 59 -5.43 4.89 -7.41
C GLN A 59 -4.65 6.07 -6.82
N ILE A 60 -3.84 5.84 -5.78
CA ILE A 60 -3.02 6.91 -5.18
C ILE A 60 -1.68 7.11 -5.90
N GLY A 61 -1.37 6.35 -6.95
CA GLY A 61 -0.11 6.45 -7.72
C GLY A 61 1.09 5.75 -7.07
N TYR A 62 0.85 4.79 -6.18
CA TYR A 62 1.93 4.01 -5.57
C TYR A 62 2.60 3.05 -6.58
N LEU A 63 1.82 2.43 -7.47
CA LEU A 63 2.34 1.53 -8.49
C LEU A 63 3.26 2.27 -9.49
N ASP A 64 2.84 3.43 -9.96
CA ASP A 64 3.67 4.28 -10.83
C ASP A 64 4.95 4.71 -10.12
N TYR A 65 4.88 4.99 -8.82
CA TYR A 65 6.06 5.34 -8.04
C TYR A 65 7.03 4.17 -7.92
N LEU A 66 6.55 2.94 -7.70
CA LEU A 66 7.37 1.72 -7.74
C LEU A 66 7.99 1.52 -9.13
N ALA A 67 7.17 1.52 -10.18
CA ALA A 67 7.64 1.34 -11.56
C ALA A 67 8.67 2.39 -12.00
N SER A 68 8.61 3.61 -11.44
CA SER A 68 9.59 4.66 -11.75
C SER A 68 11.00 4.40 -11.23
N GLY A 69 11.19 3.44 -10.31
CA GLY A 69 12.49 3.16 -9.67
C GLY A 69 13.04 4.30 -8.78
N LYS A 70 12.27 5.38 -8.56
CA LYS A 70 12.66 6.52 -7.71
C LYS A 70 12.51 6.23 -6.21
N HIS A 71 12.06 5.04 -5.85
CA HIS A 71 12.01 4.56 -4.47
C HIS A 71 13.35 3.98 -4.05
N LYS A 72 13.58 3.95 -2.74
CA LYS A 72 14.77 3.33 -2.14
C LYS A 72 14.48 1.95 -1.55
N TRP A 73 13.39 1.33 -2.00
CA TRP A 73 12.90 0.03 -1.52
C TRP A 73 13.28 -1.10 -2.46
N VAL A 74 13.29 -2.33 -1.96
CA VAL A 74 13.37 -3.53 -2.80
C VAL A 74 11.95 -3.87 -3.27
N ASP A 75 11.70 -3.72 -4.58
CA ASP A 75 10.44 -4.15 -5.18
C ASP A 75 10.41 -5.67 -5.33
N LEU A 76 9.88 -6.34 -4.30
CA LEU A 76 9.75 -7.79 -4.28
C LEU A 76 8.73 -8.28 -5.31
N HIS A 77 7.70 -7.48 -5.58
CA HIS A 77 6.68 -7.84 -6.56
C HIS A 77 7.30 -7.95 -7.96
N ALA A 78 8.06 -6.95 -8.39
CA ALA A 78 8.78 -6.99 -9.66
C ALA A 78 9.80 -8.14 -9.70
N LYS A 79 10.54 -8.36 -8.61
CA LYS A 79 11.52 -9.46 -8.51
C LYS A 79 10.86 -10.84 -8.70
N VAL A 80 9.76 -11.10 -7.98
CA VAL A 80 9.00 -12.35 -8.06
C VAL A 80 8.37 -12.52 -9.45
N ALA A 81 7.82 -11.44 -10.03
CA ALA A 81 7.20 -11.48 -11.36
C ALA A 81 8.22 -11.74 -12.48
N SER A 82 9.46 -11.26 -12.32
CA SER A 82 10.54 -11.46 -13.30
C SER A 82 11.20 -12.85 -13.23
N GLU A 83 11.00 -13.59 -12.14
CA GLU A 83 11.60 -14.92 -11.95
C GLU A 83 10.74 -16.01 -12.63
N ASN A 84 11.26 -16.54 -13.73
CA ASN A 84 10.59 -17.57 -14.54
C ASN A 84 10.74 -18.97 -13.94
N ASP A 85 11.79 -19.22 -13.15
CA ASP A 85 12.02 -20.49 -12.49
C ASP A 85 11.13 -20.63 -11.25
N ARG A 86 10.25 -21.62 -11.26
CA ARG A 86 9.30 -21.86 -10.16
C ARG A 86 10.01 -22.16 -8.83
N GLU A 87 11.11 -22.90 -8.85
CA GLU A 87 11.83 -23.28 -7.62
C GLU A 87 12.59 -22.09 -7.04
N LYS A 88 13.16 -21.24 -7.90
CA LYS A 88 13.81 -19.99 -7.44
C LYS A 88 12.78 -19.00 -6.91
N ARG A 89 11.64 -18.84 -7.61
CA ARG A 89 10.56 -17.93 -7.20
C ARG A 89 9.98 -18.27 -5.84
N ALA A 90 9.89 -19.56 -5.49
CA ALA A 90 9.39 -20.01 -4.19
C ALA A 90 10.32 -19.72 -3.00
N LYS A 91 11.58 -19.35 -3.27
CA LYS A 91 12.61 -19.06 -2.25
C LYS A 91 12.86 -17.56 -2.05
N LEU A 92 12.16 -16.70 -2.80
CA LEU A 92 12.20 -15.24 -2.70
C LEU A 92 11.23 -14.74 -1.64
#